data_AF-A0AAD4AKL5-F1
#
_entry.id   AF-A0AAD4AKL5-F1
#
_cell.length_a   1.000
_cell.length_b   1.000
_cell.length_c   1.000
_cell.angle_alpha   90.00
_cell.angle_beta   90.00
_cell.angle_gamma   90.00
#
_symmetry.space_group_name_H-M   'P 1'
#
loop_
_entity.id
_entity.type
_entity.pdbx_description
1 polymer ?
#
loop_
_entity_poly.entity_id
_entity_poly.type
_entity_poly.pdbx_seq_one_letter_code
_entity_poly.pdbx_strand_id
1 'polypeptide(L)'
;MKFFASIFLLFSMPITAQNIDAKLQEAKDYLVVNPAQSLQLLNVITDFKTLTVPQQINWYIIAMRASVPTGNTTLLIDSIDAVFSHYQHPKFIENLTTITSALGIWLRKNNYLDDAQASFECSYKHAKNDRHKLILTNSLALLARQLDNLEKAKALYTQAKKLAKKAQQKNILAIIENNQGMIALEEGLIEKAEQHFRTALIGYQNIDKRSGQISAGLNLLFIFVIQNNQVNFERLYEPTYNLTTAFPNETKKALLFWLNMRFLQLQGKQLTKNDHKQLKTNYLLIEDKKLKTLINRYIAPHFNFKVVKERYEKQKFSRLWFKHVQSCDWKK
;
A
#
# COMPACT_ATOMS: atom_id res chain seq x y z
N MET A 1 -31.13 47.60 55.04
CA MET A 1 -29.80 47.69 54.39
C MET A 1 -29.76 46.71 53.23
N LYS A 2 -29.37 47.17 52.04
CA LYS A 2 -29.69 46.58 50.73
C LYS A 2 -28.90 45.29 50.42
N PHE A 3 -29.60 44.28 49.92
CA PHE A 3 -29.03 43.09 49.28
C PHE A 3 -28.35 43.49 47.95
N PHE A 4 -27.06 43.18 47.79
CA PHE A 4 -26.37 43.24 46.50
C PHE A 4 -26.50 41.88 45.79
N ALA A 5 -27.43 41.79 44.84
CA ALA A 5 -27.47 40.69 43.89
C ALA A 5 -26.33 40.91 42.86
N SER A 6 -25.29 40.08 42.94
CA SER A 6 -24.24 40.02 41.92
C SER A 6 -24.80 39.27 40.72
N ILE A 7 -25.18 40.02 39.68
CA ILE A 7 -25.52 39.49 38.36
C ILE A 7 -24.22 38.98 37.75
N PHE A 8 -24.01 37.66 37.77
CA PHE A 8 -23.02 37.01 36.93
C PHE A 8 -23.52 37.08 35.48
N LEU A 9 -23.04 38.06 34.72
CA LEU A 9 -23.11 38.06 33.27
C LEU A 9 -22.25 36.89 32.78
N LEU A 10 -22.89 35.74 32.55
CA LEU A 10 -22.35 34.68 31.71
C LEU A 10 -22.20 35.26 30.30
N PHE A 11 -21.01 35.78 30.00
CA PHE A 11 -20.58 35.94 28.62
C PHE A 11 -20.49 34.53 28.01
N SER A 12 -21.53 34.13 27.29
CA SER A 12 -21.44 33.05 26.33
C SER A 12 -20.40 33.48 25.29
N MET A 13 -19.19 32.89 25.38
CA MET A 13 -18.23 33.02 24.30
C MET A 13 -18.89 32.49 23.03
N PRO A 14 -18.90 33.25 21.92
CA PRO A 14 -19.38 32.75 20.66
C PRO A 14 -18.50 31.57 20.24
N ILE A 15 -19.15 30.51 19.75
CA ILE A 15 -18.49 29.34 19.13
C ILE A 15 -17.53 29.89 18.07
N THR A 16 -16.23 29.77 18.36
CA THR A 16 -15.18 30.41 17.58
C THR A 16 -15.12 29.82 16.17
N ALA A 17 -14.90 30.68 15.17
CA ALA A 17 -14.47 30.27 13.85
C ALA A 17 -13.22 29.38 14.01
N GLN A 18 -13.39 28.06 13.86
CA GLN A 18 -12.29 27.13 14.03
C GLN A 18 -11.17 27.44 13.04
N ASN A 19 -9.94 27.58 13.54
CA ASN A 19 -8.76 27.85 12.72
C ASN A 19 -8.50 26.66 11.77
N ILE A 20 -8.61 26.89 10.46
CA ILE A 20 -8.36 25.88 9.42
C ILE A 20 -6.96 25.29 9.52
N ASP A 21 -5.95 26.10 9.83
CA ASP A 21 -4.57 25.62 9.91
C ASP A 21 -4.38 24.63 11.06
N ALA A 22 -5.09 24.84 12.17
CA ALA A 22 -5.09 23.91 13.29
C ALA A 22 -5.71 22.56 12.90
N LYS A 23 -6.84 22.56 12.17
CA LYS A 23 -7.48 21.33 11.66
C LYS A 23 -6.60 20.57 10.67
N LEU A 24 -5.97 21.29 9.73
CA LEU A 24 -5.05 20.69 8.78
C LEU A 24 -3.83 20.10 9.49
N GLN A 25 -3.32 20.77 10.52
CA GLN A 25 -2.21 20.27 11.31
C GLN A 25 -2.60 19.02 12.12
N GLU A 26 -3.76 19.02 12.77
CA GLU A 26 -4.30 17.84 13.46
C GLU A 26 -4.47 16.65 12.51
N ALA A 27 -5.08 16.87 11.34
CA ALA A 27 -5.23 15.84 10.32
C ALA A 27 -3.87 15.29 9.86
N LYS A 28 -2.86 16.14 9.73
CA LYS A 28 -1.50 15.76 9.37
C LYS A 28 -0.82 14.90 10.45
N ASP A 29 -1.05 15.19 11.72
CA ASP A 29 -0.45 14.44 12.84
C ASP A 29 -0.98 13.01 12.92
N TYR A 30 -2.25 12.80 12.56
CA TYR A 30 -2.85 11.47 12.46
C TYR A 30 -2.33 10.61 11.30
N LEU A 31 -1.60 11.16 10.33
CA LEU A 31 -1.17 10.42 9.11
C LEU A 31 -0.33 9.18 9.38
N VAL A 32 0.39 9.13 10.50
CA VAL A 32 1.24 7.98 10.85
C VAL A 32 0.48 6.94 11.64
N VAL A 33 -0.39 7.38 12.55
CA VAL A 33 -1.03 6.51 13.55
C VAL A 33 -2.42 6.05 13.13
N ASN A 34 -3.24 6.94 12.56
CA ASN A 34 -4.59 6.62 12.08
C ASN A 34 -4.95 7.47 10.84
N PRO A 35 -4.52 7.05 9.64
CA PRO A 35 -4.82 7.75 8.40
C PRO A 35 -6.31 7.91 8.09
N ALA A 36 -7.17 7.02 8.61
CA ALA A 36 -8.62 7.16 8.42
C ALA A 36 -9.18 8.35 9.21
N GLN A 37 -8.65 8.61 10.41
CA GLN A 37 -8.96 9.79 11.19
C GLN A 37 -8.56 11.07 10.45
N SER A 38 -7.40 11.08 9.79
CA SER A 38 -6.99 12.22 8.95
C SER A 38 -8.06 12.55 7.91
N LEU A 39 -8.63 11.54 7.23
CA LEU A 39 -9.70 11.76 6.24
C LEU A 39 -10.99 12.29 6.88
N GLN A 40 -11.37 11.79 8.07
CA GLN A 40 -12.53 12.30 8.79
C GLN A 40 -12.37 13.77 9.16
N LEU A 41 -11.20 14.17 9.66
CA LEU A 41 -10.90 15.57 9.98
C LEU A 41 -10.93 16.47 8.75
N LEU A 42 -10.42 15.99 7.60
CA LEU A 42 -10.46 16.73 6.34
C LEU A 42 -11.90 16.94 5.83
N ASN A 43 -12.81 15.99 6.04
CA ASN A 43 -14.21 16.09 5.61
C ASN A 43 -15.01 17.15 6.37
N VAL A 44 -14.56 17.58 7.55
CA VAL A 44 -15.18 18.67 8.32
C VAL A 44 -14.91 20.04 7.69
N ILE A 45 -13.94 20.13 6.76
CA ILE A 45 -13.62 21.38 6.05
C ILE A 45 -14.52 21.47 4.80
N THR A 46 -15.72 22.03 4.96
CA THR A 46 -16.76 22.07 3.92
C THR A 46 -16.60 23.25 2.96
N ASP A 47 -16.10 24.39 3.43
CA ASP A 47 -15.97 25.62 2.64
C ASP A 47 -14.65 25.65 1.84
N PHE A 48 -14.38 24.61 1.05
CA PHE A 48 -13.09 24.45 0.37
C PHE A 48 -12.71 25.66 -0.51
N LYS A 49 -13.70 26.33 -1.10
CA LYS A 49 -13.49 27.52 -1.96
C LYS A 49 -12.97 28.74 -1.21
N THR A 50 -13.16 28.82 0.11
CA THR A 50 -12.68 29.94 0.93
C THR A 50 -11.24 29.74 1.41
N LEU A 51 -10.68 28.54 1.21
CA LEU A 51 -9.31 28.22 1.57
C LEU A 51 -8.30 28.98 0.71
N THR A 52 -7.22 29.44 1.33
CA THR A 52 -6.06 29.95 0.60
C THR A 52 -5.38 28.83 -0.21
N VAL A 53 -4.67 29.18 -1.29
CA VAL A 53 -3.93 28.19 -2.11
C VAL A 53 -2.98 27.30 -1.27
N PRO A 54 -2.19 27.83 -0.30
CA PRO A 54 -1.39 26.97 0.59
C PRO A 54 -2.22 25.98 1.41
N GLN A 55 -3.40 26.37 1.90
CA GLN A 55 -4.31 25.50 2.65
C GLN A 55 -4.91 24.41 1.76
N GLN A 56 -5.32 24.75 0.53
CA GLN A 56 -5.79 23.77 -0.45
C GLN A 56 -4.70 22.73 -0.77
N ILE A 57 -3.47 23.19 -1.05
CA ILE A 57 -2.33 22.28 -1.29
C ILE A 57 -2.09 21.40 -0.07
N ASN A 58 -2.06 21.95 1.15
CA ASN A 58 -1.88 21.16 2.37
C ASN A 58 -2.99 20.10 2.54
N TRP A 59 -4.24 20.46 2.29
CA TRP A 59 -5.37 19.54 2.31
C TRP A 59 -5.14 18.38 1.34
N TYR A 60 -4.79 18.65 0.08
CA TYR A 60 -4.53 17.62 -0.92
C TYR A 60 -3.35 16.72 -0.54
N ILE A 61 -2.28 17.29 0.02
CA ILE A 61 -1.13 16.51 0.51
C ILE A 61 -1.55 15.54 1.62
N ILE A 62 -2.36 15.99 2.58
CA ILE A 62 -2.84 15.12 3.67
C ILE A 62 -3.78 14.07 3.09
N ALA A 63 -4.72 14.44 2.22
CA ALA A 63 -5.66 13.53 1.58
C ALA A 63 -4.93 12.42 0.80
N MET A 64 -3.93 12.77 -0.03
CA MET A 64 -3.12 11.78 -0.76
C MET A 64 -2.37 10.84 0.19
N ARG A 65 -1.70 11.38 1.21
CA ARG A 65 -0.93 10.59 2.18
C ARG A 65 -1.82 9.65 2.99
N ALA A 66 -3.03 10.07 3.32
CA ALA A 66 -4.02 9.25 4.00
C ALA A 66 -4.67 8.21 3.09
N SER A 67 -4.88 8.53 1.81
CA SER A 67 -5.51 7.65 0.83
C SER A 67 -4.67 6.41 0.49
N VAL A 68 -3.33 6.53 0.49
CA VAL A 68 -2.43 5.42 0.18
C VAL A 68 -2.61 4.23 1.14
N PRO A 69 -2.51 4.38 2.48
CA PRO A 69 -2.68 3.29 3.43
C PRO A 69 -4.14 2.87 3.65
N THR A 70 -5.13 3.75 3.42
CA THR A 70 -6.56 3.40 3.52
C THR A 70 -7.10 2.72 2.26
N GLY A 71 -6.35 2.76 1.16
CA GLY A 71 -6.77 2.16 -0.10
C GLY A 71 -7.81 2.99 -0.86
N ASN A 72 -8.05 4.26 -0.49
CA ASN A 72 -8.97 5.14 -1.20
C ASN A 72 -8.34 5.66 -2.50
N THR A 73 -8.31 4.80 -3.52
CA THR A 73 -7.64 5.10 -4.80
C THR A 73 -8.31 6.21 -5.60
N THR A 74 -9.62 6.40 -5.44
CA THR A 74 -10.38 7.49 -6.08
C THR A 74 -9.98 8.85 -5.49
N LEU A 75 -10.06 8.99 -4.16
CA LEU A 75 -9.62 10.23 -3.51
C LEU A 75 -8.13 10.55 -3.77
N LEU A 76 -7.29 9.51 -3.87
CA LEU A 76 -5.88 9.65 -4.22
C LEU A 76 -5.71 10.34 -5.57
N ILE A 77 -6.36 9.85 -6.64
CA ILE A 77 -6.20 10.44 -7.97
C ILE A 77 -6.90 11.79 -8.09
N ASP A 78 -8.06 11.98 -7.46
CA ASP A 78 -8.77 13.27 -7.47
C ASP A 78 -7.94 14.36 -6.79
N SER A 79 -7.29 14.03 -5.66
CA SER A 79 -6.39 14.96 -4.96
C SER A 79 -5.13 15.26 -5.77
N ILE A 80 -4.62 14.28 -6.53
CA ILE A 80 -3.50 14.48 -7.45
C ILE A 80 -3.93 15.44 -8.58
N ASP A 81 -5.04 15.14 -9.26
CA ASP A 81 -5.55 15.95 -10.36
C ASP A 81 -5.76 17.41 -9.91
N ALA A 82 -6.33 17.61 -8.72
CA ALA A 82 -6.56 18.93 -8.16
C ALA A 82 -5.26 19.66 -7.76
N VAL A 83 -4.32 19.01 -7.08
CA VAL A 83 -3.08 19.67 -6.62
C VAL A 83 -2.19 20.10 -7.79
N PHE A 84 -2.24 19.38 -8.93
CA PHE A 84 -1.51 19.75 -10.13
C PHE A 84 -2.00 21.05 -10.80
N SER A 85 -3.19 21.55 -10.44
CA SER A 85 -3.61 22.91 -10.84
C SER A 85 -2.72 24.00 -10.22
N HIS A 86 -1.99 23.68 -9.14
CA HIS A 86 -1.09 24.58 -8.43
C HIS A 86 0.40 24.27 -8.68
N TYR A 87 0.74 23.58 -9.78
CA TYR A 87 2.11 23.08 -10.01
C TYR A 87 3.22 24.15 -9.97
N GLN A 88 2.89 25.41 -10.25
CA GLN A 88 3.84 26.53 -10.21
C GLN A 88 4.01 27.15 -8.82
N HIS A 89 3.11 26.84 -7.87
CA HIS A 89 3.11 27.47 -6.56
C HIS A 89 4.26 26.94 -5.68
N PRO A 90 5.00 27.79 -4.92
CA PRO A 90 6.13 27.35 -4.11
C PRO A 90 5.80 26.20 -3.13
N LYS A 91 4.60 26.22 -2.55
CA LYS A 91 4.11 25.14 -1.66
C LYS A 91 3.97 23.79 -2.36
N PHE A 92 3.61 23.78 -3.65
CA PHE A 92 3.59 22.57 -4.45
C PHE A 92 5.00 22.03 -4.64
N ILE A 93 5.94 22.89 -5.05
CA ILE A 93 7.36 22.53 -5.26
C ILE A 93 7.98 21.99 -3.97
N GLU A 94 7.65 22.59 -2.82
CA GLU A 94 8.10 22.13 -1.50
C GLU A 94 7.68 20.67 -1.23
N ASN A 95 6.52 20.26 -1.75
CA ASN A 95 5.93 18.93 -1.55
C ASN A 95 6.07 18.00 -2.77
N LEU A 96 6.85 18.40 -3.79
CA LEU A 96 6.96 17.69 -5.06
C LEU A 96 7.27 16.20 -4.90
N THR A 97 8.20 15.84 -4.01
CA THR A 97 8.54 14.43 -3.72
C THR A 97 7.32 13.64 -3.27
N THR A 98 6.50 14.19 -2.37
CA THR A 98 5.31 13.53 -1.85
C THR A 98 4.24 13.37 -2.94
N ILE A 99 4.01 14.43 -3.72
CA ILE A 99 3.02 14.44 -4.81
C ILE A 99 3.37 13.40 -5.87
N THR A 100 4.61 13.44 -6.38
CA THR A 100 5.08 12.51 -7.41
C THR A 100 5.20 11.08 -6.87
N SER A 101 5.57 10.88 -5.60
CA SER A 101 5.54 9.54 -4.99
C SER A 101 4.12 8.98 -4.90
N ALA A 102 3.14 9.80 -4.53
CA ALA A 102 1.74 9.41 -4.45
C ALA A 102 1.19 9.03 -5.83
N LEU A 103 1.52 9.82 -6.86
CA LEU A 103 1.19 9.53 -8.25
C LEU A 103 1.81 8.21 -8.72
N GLY A 104 3.11 7.99 -8.50
CA GLY A 104 3.76 6.73 -8.87
C GLY A 104 3.10 5.51 -8.21
N ILE A 105 2.65 5.63 -6.95
CA ILE A 105 1.90 4.56 -6.26
C ILE A 105 0.56 4.30 -6.96
N TRP A 106 -0.18 5.34 -7.32
CA TRP A 106 -1.46 5.20 -8.00
C TRP A 106 -1.28 4.59 -9.40
N LEU A 107 -0.35 5.12 -10.20
CA LEU A 107 -0.04 4.63 -11.55
C LEU A 107 0.33 3.16 -11.53
N ARG A 108 1.21 2.77 -10.61
CA ARG A 108 1.66 1.38 -10.44
C ARG A 108 0.50 0.44 -10.08
N LYS A 109 -0.39 0.85 -9.17
CA LYS A 109 -1.57 0.06 -8.78
C LYS A 109 -2.57 -0.10 -9.95
N ASN A 110 -2.63 0.89 -10.84
CA ASN A 110 -3.49 0.87 -12.02
C ASN A 110 -2.76 0.42 -13.30
N ASN A 111 -1.62 -0.26 -13.16
CA ASN A 111 -0.86 -0.89 -14.25
C ASN A 111 -0.26 0.07 -15.30
N TYR A 112 -0.16 1.37 -15.01
CA TYR A 112 0.61 2.34 -15.79
C TYR A 112 2.09 2.27 -15.41
N LEU A 113 2.74 1.13 -15.67
CA LEU A 113 4.05 0.83 -15.08
C LEU A 113 5.19 1.74 -15.58
N ASP A 114 5.21 2.03 -16.89
CA ASP A 114 6.22 2.92 -17.48
C ASP A 114 6.07 4.36 -16.95
N ASP A 115 4.83 4.85 -16.82
CA ASP A 115 4.52 6.16 -16.24
C ASP A 115 4.80 6.23 -14.73
N ALA A 116 4.53 5.13 -14.00
CA ALA A 116 4.89 5.01 -12.59
C ALA A 116 6.41 5.11 -12.40
N GLN A 117 7.20 4.57 -13.33
CA GLN A 117 8.66 4.67 -13.30
C GLN A 117 9.08 6.13 -13.39
N ALA A 118 8.60 6.86 -14.41
CA ALA A 118 8.91 8.29 -14.58
C ALA A 118 8.53 9.10 -13.31
N SER A 119 7.37 8.79 -12.72
CA SER A 119 6.91 9.45 -11.51
C SER A 119 7.81 9.18 -10.29
N PHE A 120 8.21 7.93 -10.06
CA PHE A 120 9.11 7.59 -8.96
C PHE A 120 10.54 8.11 -9.16
N GLU A 121 11.06 8.06 -10.37
CA GLU A 121 12.38 8.61 -10.70
C GLU A 121 12.41 10.12 -10.49
N CYS A 122 11.34 10.83 -10.89
CA CYS A 122 11.22 12.25 -10.61
C CYS A 122 11.14 12.54 -9.12
N SER A 123 10.33 11.78 -8.38
CA SER A 123 10.26 11.87 -6.93
C SER A 123 11.64 11.66 -6.27
N TYR A 124 12.40 10.68 -6.76
CA TYR A 124 13.74 10.35 -6.24
C TYR A 124 14.74 11.47 -6.49
N LYS A 125 14.74 12.07 -7.69
CA LYS A 125 15.58 13.23 -8.05
C LYS A 125 15.40 14.39 -7.07
N HIS A 126 14.17 14.62 -6.62
CA HIS A 126 13.83 15.72 -5.71
C HIS A 126 13.77 15.31 -4.22
N ALA A 127 14.18 14.09 -3.86
CA ALA A 127 14.12 13.61 -2.49
C ALA A 127 15.02 14.43 -1.53
N LYS A 128 14.41 15.03 -0.51
CA LYS A 128 15.07 15.95 0.43
C LYS A 128 15.87 15.28 1.56
N ASN A 129 15.63 14.00 1.84
CA ASN A 129 16.26 13.31 2.97
C ASN A 129 16.39 11.80 2.72
N ASP A 130 17.19 11.13 3.56
CA ASP A 130 17.46 9.69 3.44
C ASP A 130 16.20 8.83 3.63
N ARG A 131 15.23 9.29 4.42
CA ARG A 131 13.95 8.60 4.59
C ARG A 131 13.15 8.59 3.28
N HIS A 132 13.11 9.70 2.55
CA HIS A 132 12.48 9.76 1.23
C HIS A 132 13.20 8.83 0.25
N LYS A 133 14.53 8.88 0.20
CA LYS A 133 15.32 7.99 -0.66
C LYS A 133 15.06 6.52 -0.35
N LEU A 134 14.97 6.14 0.93
CA LEU A 134 14.67 4.78 1.35
C LEU A 134 13.29 4.32 0.86
N ILE A 135 12.24 5.11 1.13
CA ILE A 135 10.87 4.79 0.71
C ILE A 135 10.78 4.65 -0.82
N LEU A 136 11.41 5.57 -1.55
CA LEU A 136 11.39 5.58 -3.01
C LEU A 136 12.22 4.44 -3.61
N THR A 137 13.35 4.08 -3.00
CA THR A 137 14.13 2.89 -3.42
C THR A 137 13.27 1.63 -3.30
N ASN A 138 12.52 1.48 -2.20
CA ASN A 138 11.59 0.36 -2.03
C ASN A 138 10.44 0.37 -3.07
N SER A 139 9.89 1.54 -3.40
CA SER A 139 8.86 1.67 -4.45
C SER A 139 9.39 1.33 -5.85
N LEU A 140 10.60 1.79 -6.19
CA LEU A 140 11.28 1.45 -7.44
C LEU A 140 11.61 -0.04 -7.53
N ALA A 141 12.01 -0.67 -6.41
CA ALA A 141 12.25 -2.11 -6.37
C ALA A 141 10.98 -2.92 -6.65
N LEU A 142 9.86 -2.51 -6.05
CA LEU A 142 8.56 -3.14 -6.26
C LEU A 142 8.10 -2.98 -7.72
N LEU A 143 8.30 -1.80 -8.31
CA LEU A 143 8.01 -1.54 -9.71
C LEU A 143 8.90 -2.38 -10.64
N ALA A 144 10.21 -2.46 -10.38
CA ALA A 144 11.13 -3.28 -11.15
C ALA A 144 10.71 -4.76 -11.17
N ARG A 145 10.24 -5.30 -10.03
CA ARG A 145 9.65 -6.65 -9.96
C ARG A 145 8.40 -6.78 -10.84
N GLN A 146 7.50 -5.79 -10.81
CA GLN A 146 6.29 -5.80 -11.64
C GLN A 146 6.61 -5.72 -13.15
N LEU A 147 7.70 -5.05 -13.51
CA LEU A 147 8.27 -4.99 -14.86
C LEU A 147 9.09 -6.22 -15.26
N ASP A 148 9.07 -7.31 -14.47
CA ASP A 148 9.86 -8.53 -14.69
C ASP A 148 11.39 -8.33 -14.67
N ASN A 149 11.88 -7.19 -14.17
CA ASN A 149 13.31 -6.93 -13.98
C ASN A 149 13.75 -7.31 -12.55
N LEU A 150 13.86 -8.61 -12.30
CA LEU A 150 14.19 -9.15 -10.97
C LEU A 150 15.60 -8.78 -10.50
N GLU A 151 16.58 -8.69 -11.40
CA GLU A 151 17.94 -8.25 -11.04
C GLU A 151 17.95 -6.82 -10.49
N LYS A 152 17.30 -5.87 -11.19
CA LYS A 152 17.15 -4.50 -10.71
C LYS A 152 16.36 -4.47 -9.39
N ALA A 153 15.30 -5.25 -9.25
CA ALA A 153 14.53 -5.34 -8.01
C ALA A 153 15.39 -5.81 -6.82
N LYS A 154 16.19 -6.88 -6.99
CA LYS A 154 17.11 -7.40 -5.97
C LYS A 154 18.16 -6.39 -5.56
N ALA A 155 18.78 -5.70 -6.53
CA ALA A 155 19.76 -4.66 -6.27
C ALA A 155 19.16 -3.51 -5.44
N LEU A 156 17.99 -3.01 -5.84
CA LEU A 156 17.28 -1.94 -5.13
C LEU A 156 16.83 -2.37 -3.73
N TYR A 157 16.30 -3.59 -3.54
CA TYR A 157 15.95 -4.08 -2.21
C TYR A 157 17.17 -4.23 -1.31
N THR A 158 18.32 -4.66 -1.84
CA THR A 158 19.58 -4.74 -1.09
C THR A 158 20.04 -3.37 -0.63
N GLN A 159 19.98 -2.37 -1.51
CA GLN A 159 20.25 -0.97 -1.16
C GLN A 159 19.28 -0.45 -0.10
N ALA A 160 17.98 -0.65 -0.28
CA ALA A 160 16.94 -0.24 0.66
C ALA A 160 17.15 -0.90 2.04
N LYS A 161 17.55 -2.17 2.08
CA LYS A 161 17.82 -2.90 3.32
C LYS A 161 18.99 -2.28 4.09
N LYS A 162 20.07 -1.92 3.39
CA LYS A 162 21.23 -1.23 3.98
C LYS A 162 20.83 0.12 4.59
N LEU A 163 20.06 0.91 3.86
CA LEU A 163 19.55 2.21 4.32
C LEU A 163 18.61 2.04 5.54
N ALA A 164 17.67 1.10 5.48
CA ALA A 164 16.73 0.83 6.55
C ALA A 164 17.43 0.35 7.84
N LYS A 165 18.46 -0.48 7.74
CA LYS A 165 19.29 -0.89 8.89
C LYS A 165 20.00 0.32 9.51
N LYS A 166 20.66 1.15 8.70
CA LYS A 166 21.35 2.36 9.16
C LYS A 166 20.40 3.33 9.88
N ALA A 167 19.18 3.48 9.35
CA ALA A 167 18.15 4.37 9.90
C ALA A 167 17.23 3.71 10.95
N GLN A 168 17.55 2.47 11.38
CA GLN A 168 16.78 1.68 12.35
C GLN A 168 15.27 1.56 12.02
N GLN A 169 14.92 1.54 10.74
CA GLN A 169 13.53 1.49 10.26
C GLN A 169 12.99 0.06 10.24
N LYS A 170 12.67 -0.49 11.43
CA LYS A 170 12.21 -1.89 11.60
C LYS A 170 10.99 -2.25 10.73
N ASN A 171 10.06 -1.31 10.57
CA ASN A 171 8.88 -1.48 9.72
C ASN A 171 9.24 -1.65 8.23
N ILE A 172 10.18 -0.86 7.73
CA ILE A 172 10.62 -0.95 6.34
C ILE A 172 11.43 -2.24 6.12
N LEU A 173 12.19 -2.69 7.12
CA LEU A 173 12.89 -3.97 7.04
C LEU A 173 11.93 -5.16 6.83
N ALA A 174 10.85 -5.24 7.60
CA ALA A 174 9.85 -6.31 7.43
C ALA A 174 9.21 -6.30 6.02
N ILE A 175 8.94 -5.10 5.48
CA ILE A 175 8.42 -4.94 4.10
C ILE A 175 9.44 -5.44 3.07
N ILE A 176 10.71 -5.09 3.23
CA ILE A 176 11.78 -5.52 2.33
C ILE A 176 11.95 -7.03 2.38
N GLU A 177 11.99 -7.65 3.55
CA GLU A 177 12.10 -9.11 3.69
C GLU A 177 10.92 -9.81 2.99
N ASN A 178 9.69 -9.34 3.19
CA ASN A 178 8.54 -9.92 2.51
C ASN A 178 8.68 -9.84 0.98
N ASN A 179 9.13 -8.71 0.44
CA ASN A 179 9.30 -8.57 -1.00
C ASN A 179 10.48 -9.39 -1.56
N GLN A 180 11.58 -9.52 -0.80
CA GLN A 180 12.68 -10.42 -1.17
C GLN A 180 12.23 -11.88 -1.18
N GLY A 181 11.34 -12.28 -0.25
CA GLY A 181 10.70 -13.60 -0.25
C GLY A 181 9.85 -13.84 -1.50
N MET A 182 9.08 -12.83 -1.93
CA MET A 182 8.31 -12.93 -3.19
C MET A 182 9.21 -13.12 -4.41
N ILE A 183 10.33 -12.39 -4.49
CA ILE A 183 11.31 -12.57 -5.57
C ILE A 183 11.93 -13.96 -5.54
N ALA A 184 12.36 -14.42 -4.36
CA ALA A 184 12.92 -15.76 -4.20
C ALA A 184 11.92 -16.84 -4.64
N LEU A 185 10.64 -16.68 -4.31
CA LEU A 185 9.58 -17.58 -4.75
C LEU A 185 9.35 -17.52 -6.28
N GLU A 186 9.43 -16.34 -6.89
CA GLU A 186 9.35 -16.18 -8.36
C GLU A 186 10.52 -16.86 -9.10
N GLU A 187 11.70 -16.88 -8.47
CA GLU A 187 12.91 -17.57 -8.93
C GLU A 187 12.90 -19.08 -8.59
N GLY A 188 11.88 -19.57 -7.88
CA GLY A 188 11.77 -20.97 -7.47
C GLY A 188 12.65 -21.37 -6.28
N LEU A 189 13.27 -20.41 -5.59
CA LEU A 189 14.10 -20.61 -4.41
C LEU A 189 13.22 -20.72 -3.15
N ILE A 190 12.51 -21.84 -3.02
CA ILE A 190 11.46 -22.05 -2.01
C ILE A 190 11.97 -21.87 -0.57
N GLU A 191 13.10 -22.47 -0.21
CA GLU A 191 13.65 -22.37 1.15
C GLU A 191 14.07 -20.93 1.50
N LYS A 192 14.66 -20.22 0.54
CA LYS A 192 15.06 -18.83 0.72
C LYS A 192 13.84 -17.92 0.85
N ALA A 193 12.79 -18.18 0.09
CA ALA A 193 11.51 -17.49 0.22
C ALA A 193 10.92 -17.69 1.62
N GLU A 194 10.94 -18.92 2.15
CA GLU A 194 10.50 -19.22 3.51
C GLU A 194 11.26 -18.39 4.56
N GLN A 195 12.60 -18.39 4.50
CA GLN A 195 13.44 -17.65 5.46
C GLN A 195 13.09 -16.16 5.47
N HIS A 196 12.92 -15.56 4.29
CA HIS A 196 12.50 -14.18 4.14
C HIS A 196 11.10 -13.93 4.71
N PHE A 197 10.11 -14.77 4.41
CA PHE A 197 8.75 -14.59 4.92
C PHE A 197 8.64 -14.80 6.44
N ARG A 198 9.40 -15.74 7.03
CA ARG A 198 9.49 -15.89 8.49
C ARG A 198 10.05 -14.63 9.16
N THR A 199 11.14 -14.10 8.61
CA THR A 199 11.74 -12.84 9.09
C THR A 199 10.76 -11.68 8.98
N ALA A 200 10.02 -11.60 7.87
CA ALA A 200 8.98 -10.58 7.68
C ALA A 200 7.84 -10.72 8.69
N LEU A 201 7.33 -11.93 8.93
CA LEU A 201 6.24 -12.19 9.87
C LEU A 201 6.62 -11.74 11.29
N ILE A 202 7.81 -12.16 11.78
CA ILE A 202 8.34 -11.73 13.09
C ILE A 202 8.46 -10.21 13.13
N GLY A 203 9.00 -9.61 12.07
CA GLY A 203 9.14 -8.16 11.96
C GLY A 203 7.79 -7.43 12.07
N TYR A 204 6.74 -7.92 11.40
CA TYR A 204 5.40 -7.35 11.44
C TYR A 204 4.68 -7.58 12.78
N GLN A 205 4.94 -8.69 13.46
CA GLN A 205 4.42 -8.94 14.81
C GLN A 205 5.04 -7.97 15.82
N ASN A 206 6.36 -7.77 15.76
CA ASN A 206 7.09 -6.88 16.67
C ASN A 206 6.67 -5.39 16.59
N ILE A 207 6.03 -4.97 15.50
CA ILE A 207 5.55 -3.58 15.31
C ILE A 207 4.03 -3.50 15.21
N ASP A 208 3.33 -4.59 15.52
CA ASP A 208 1.87 -4.73 15.44
C ASP A 208 1.25 -4.27 14.09
N LYS A 209 1.92 -4.60 12.98
CA LYS A 209 1.41 -4.25 11.64
C LYS A 209 0.54 -5.36 11.07
N ARG A 210 -0.73 -5.38 11.50
CA ARG A 210 -1.75 -6.38 11.11
C ARG A 210 -1.77 -6.75 9.61
N SER A 211 -1.84 -5.78 8.70
CA SER A 211 -1.86 -6.07 7.25
C SER A 211 -0.59 -6.77 6.76
N GLY A 212 0.56 -6.47 7.37
CA GLY A 212 1.83 -7.13 7.10
C GLY A 212 1.84 -8.56 7.62
N GLN A 213 1.37 -8.79 8.84
CA GLN A 213 1.23 -10.13 9.43
C GLN A 213 0.37 -11.04 8.53
N ILE A 214 -0.77 -10.56 8.05
CA ILE A 214 -1.62 -11.29 7.10
C ILE A 214 -0.84 -11.65 5.84
N SER A 215 -0.12 -10.69 5.25
CA SER A 215 0.58 -10.91 3.97
C SER A 215 1.71 -11.94 4.12
N ALA A 216 2.52 -11.82 5.17
CA ALA A 216 3.59 -12.77 5.46
C ALA A 216 3.04 -14.16 5.85
N GLY A 217 1.94 -14.20 6.61
CA GLY A 217 1.24 -15.45 6.95
C GLY A 217 0.71 -16.19 5.72
N LEU A 218 0.01 -15.50 4.83
CA LEU A 218 -0.46 -16.07 3.56
C LEU A 218 0.70 -16.56 2.69
N ASN A 219 1.80 -15.79 2.62
CA ASN A 219 2.99 -16.20 1.88
C ASN A 219 3.65 -17.47 2.47
N LEU A 220 3.71 -17.60 3.80
CA LEU A 220 4.20 -18.82 4.45
C LEU A 220 3.27 -20.02 4.24
N LEU A 221 1.95 -19.83 4.34
CA LEU A 221 0.99 -20.87 4.00
C LEU A 221 1.16 -21.33 2.55
N PHE A 222 1.45 -20.41 1.62
CA PHE A 222 1.83 -20.72 0.25
C PHE A 222 3.07 -21.62 0.19
N ILE A 223 4.15 -21.24 0.88
CA ILE A 223 5.37 -22.05 0.95
C ILE A 223 5.08 -23.45 1.50
N PHE A 224 4.29 -23.56 2.57
CA PHE A 224 4.01 -24.85 3.21
C PHE A 224 3.18 -25.77 2.32
N VAL A 225 2.27 -25.25 1.50
CA VAL A 225 1.57 -26.11 0.51
C VAL A 225 2.46 -26.54 -0.65
N ILE A 226 3.47 -25.72 -1.03
CA ILE A 226 4.48 -26.12 -2.03
C ILE A 226 5.34 -27.27 -1.48
N GLN A 227 5.77 -27.15 -0.23
CA GLN A 227 6.64 -28.13 0.44
C GLN A 227 5.90 -29.36 0.98
N ASN A 228 4.56 -29.40 0.90
CA ASN A 228 3.72 -30.37 1.62
C ASN A 228 4.02 -30.43 3.14
N ASN A 229 4.31 -29.27 3.74
CA ASN A 229 4.65 -29.16 5.15
C ASN A 229 3.39 -29.00 6.02
N GLN A 230 2.74 -30.13 6.31
CA GLN A 230 1.48 -30.17 7.06
C GLN A 230 1.57 -29.50 8.43
N VAL A 231 2.58 -29.87 9.22
CA VAL A 231 2.74 -29.41 10.61
C VAL A 231 2.81 -27.88 10.67
N ASN A 232 3.59 -27.26 9.80
CA ASN A 232 3.72 -25.81 9.79
C ASN A 232 2.49 -25.11 9.19
N PHE A 233 1.82 -25.72 8.21
CA PHE A 233 0.57 -25.19 7.67
C PHE A 233 -0.51 -25.13 8.76
N GLU A 234 -0.76 -26.24 9.44
CA GLU A 234 -1.78 -26.33 10.50
C GLU A 234 -1.52 -25.33 11.63
N ARG A 235 -0.27 -25.21 12.08
CA ARG A 235 0.13 -24.26 13.13
C ARG A 235 -0.11 -22.80 12.75
N LEU A 236 0.09 -22.45 11.48
CA LEU A 236 -0.01 -21.05 11.02
C LEU A 236 -1.40 -20.70 10.48
N TYR A 237 -2.20 -21.69 10.11
CA TYR A 237 -3.47 -21.48 9.42
C TYR A 237 -4.46 -20.68 10.26
N GLU A 238 -4.74 -21.11 11.49
CA GLU A 238 -5.75 -20.47 12.35
C GLU A 238 -5.42 -18.99 12.66
N PRO A 239 -4.19 -18.64 13.09
CA PRO A 239 -3.84 -17.24 13.32
C PRO A 239 -3.96 -16.39 12.04
N THR A 240 -3.55 -16.94 10.90
CA THR A 240 -3.64 -16.24 9.61
C THR A 240 -5.09 -16.08 9.16
N TYR A 241 -5.91 -17.12 9.37
CA TYR A 241 -7.33 -17.12 9.04
C TYR A 241 -8.08 -16.03 9.81
N ASN A 242 -7.92 -15.99 11.13
CA ASN A 242 -8.60 -14.99 11.98
C ASN A 242 -8.23 -13.56 11.59
N LEU A 243 -6.94 -13.29 11.37
CA LEU A 243 -6.50 -11.96 10.96
C LEU A 243 -7.07 -11.58 9.58
N THR A 244 -7.12 -12.54 8.65
CA THR A 244 -7.59 -12.34 7.27
C THR A 244 -9.09 -12.14 7.18
N THR A 245 -9.89 -12.96 7.87
CA THR A 245 -11.36 -12.87 7.83
C THR A 245 -11.89 -11.60 8.50
N ALA A 246 -11.24 -11.16 9.57
CA ALA A 246 -11.56 -9.91 10.25
C ALA A 246 -10.98 -8.66 9.56
N PHE A 247 -10.31 -8.78 8.39
CA PHE A 247 -9.78 -7.66 7.62
C PHE A 247 -10.53 -7.54 6.27
N PRO A 248 -11.07 -6.36 5.90
CA PRO A 248 -11.88 -6.20 4.70
C PRO A 248 -11.01 -6.18 3.43
N ASN A 249 -10.50 -7.34 3.01
CA ASN A 249 -9.71 -7.49 1.79
C ASN A 249 -10.03 -8.82 1.08
N GLU A 250 -10.83 -8.74 0.03
CA GLU A 250 -11.33 -9.91 -0.70
C GLU A 250 -10.22 -10.66 -1.44
N THR A 251 -9.20 -9.98 -1.96
CA THR A 251 -8.03 -10.64 -2.58
C THR A 251 -7.28 -11.54 -1.59
N LYS A 252 -7.09 -11.08 -0.35
CA LYS A 252 -6.42 -11.87 0.70
C LYS A 252 -7.26 -13.07 1.14
N LYS A 253 -8.57 -12.89 1.29
CA LYS A 253 -9.50 -13.99 1.57
C LYS A 253 -9.52 -15.02 0.43
N ALA A 254 -9.50 -14.55 -0.82
CA ALA A 254 -9.44 -15.40 -1.99
C ALA A 254 -8.14 -16.21 -2.06
N LEU A 255 -6.99 -15.60 -1.76
CA LEU A 255 -5.72 -16.33 -1.66
C LEU A 255 -5.79 -17.37 -0.54
N LEU A 256 -6.27 -17.02 0.65
CA LEU A 256 -6.43 -17.95 1.77
C LEU A 256 -7.29 -19.16 1.39
N PHE A 257 -8.39 -18.94 0.67
CA PHE A 257 -9.26 -20.00 0.16
C PHE A 257 -8.48 -20.96 -0.76
N TRP A 258 -7.73 -20.43 -1.72
CA TRP A 258 -6.89 -21.22 -2.62
C TRP A 258 -5.85 -22.07 -1.88
N LEU A 259 -5.19 -21.49 -0.87
CA LEU A 259 -4.21 -22.17 -0.04
C LEU A 259 -4.84 -23.28 0.80
N ASN A 260 -5.98 -23.01 1.43
CA ASN A 260 -6.71 -24.01 2.20
C ASN A 260 -7.20 -25.16 1.32
N MET A 261 -7.74 -24.86 0.14
CA MET A 261 -8.17 -25.90 -0.80
C MET A 261 -7.00 -26.77 -1.26
N ARG A 262 -5.81 -26.19 -1.42
CA ARG A 262 -4.60 -26.95 -1.77
C ARG A 262 -4.19 -27.87 -0.64
N PHE A 263 -4.21 -27.36 0.60
CA PHE A 263 -3.93 -28.15 1.78
C PHE A 263 -4.92 -29.30 1.97
N LEU A 264 -6.23 -29.04 1.90
CA LEU A 264 -7.25 -30.09 2.03
C LEU A 264 -7.11 -31.17 0.95
N GLN A 265 -6.77 -30.79 -0.28
CA GLN A 265 -6.50 -31.75 -1.35
C GLN A 265 -5.29 -32.64 -1.03
N LEU A 266 -4.22 -32.08 -0.46
CA LEU A 266 -3.06 -32.85 0.02
C LEU A 266 -3.43 -33.84 1.13
N GLN A 267 -4.45 -33.50 1.93
CA GLN A 267 -5.05 -34.38 2.95
C GLN A 267 -6.08 -35.38 2.38
N GLY A 268 -6.21 -35.49 1.06
CA GLY A 268 -7.08 -36.46 0.39
C GLY A 268 -8.49 -35.97 0.07
N LYS A 269 -8.83 -34.69 0.30
CA LYS A 269 -10.12 -34.13 -0.11
C LYS A 269 -10.28 -34.22 -1.64
N GLN A 270 -11.35 -34.86 -2.08
CA GLN A 270 -11.79 -34.83 -3.47
C GLN A 270 -12.55 -33.53 -3.75
N LEU A 271 -12.17 -32.81 -4.81
CA LEU A 271 -12.78 -31.52 -5.15
C LEU A 271 -14.13 -31.73 -5.85
N THR A 272 -15.18 -31.11 -5.30
CA THR A 272 -16.53 -31.12 -5.85
C THR A 272 -16.70 -30.10 -6.98
N LYS A 273 -17.81 -30.18 -7.72
CA LYS A 273 -18.19 -29.14 -8.70
C LYS A 273 -18.33 -27.75 -8.04
N ASN A 274 -18.81 -27.70 -6.79
CA ASN A 274 -18.94 -26.45 -6.04
C ASN A 274 -17.57 -25.87 -5.65
N ASP A 275 -16.61 -26.72 -5.25
CA ASP A 275 -15.24 -26.27 -4.96
C ASP A 275 -14.60 -25.63 -6.20
N HIS A 276 -14.76 -26.23 -7.39
CA HIS A 276 -14.26 -25.66 -8.63
C HIS A 276 -14.92 -24.30 -8.98
N LYS A 277 -16.23 -24.16 -8.72
CA LYS A 277 -16.94 -22.89 -8.90
C LYS A 277 -16.35 -21.81 -7.97
N GLN A 278 -16.12 -22.15 -6.70
CA GLN A 278 -15.53 -21.22 -5.73
C GLN A 278 -14.07 -20.88 -6.07
N LEU A 279 -13.26 -21.84 -6.52
CA LEU A 279 -11.89 -21.59 -7.00
C LEU A 279 -11.90 -20.56 -8.14
N LYS A 280 -12.83 -20.70 -9.10
CA LYS A 280 -12.98 -19.76 -10.22
C LYS A 280 -13.38 -18.37 -9.72
N THR A 281 -14.38 -18.27 -8.85
CA THR A 281 -14.81 -16.99 -8.28
C THR A 281 -13.67 -16.30 -7.53
N ASN A 282 -12.97 -17.04 -6.67
CA ASN A 282 -11.85 -16.48 -5.89
C ASN A 282 -10.67 -16.09 -6.78
N TYR A 283 -10.38 -16.83 -7.85
CA TYR A 283 -9.30 -16.47 -8.78
C TYR A 283 -9.55 -15.11 -9.46
N LEU A 284 -10.81 -14.77 -9.75
CA LEU A 284 -11.18 -13.48 -10.34
C LEU A 284 -11.01 -12.31 -9.36
N LEU A 285 -11.09 -12.55 -8.05
CA LEU A 285 -10.85 -11.55 -7.01
C LEU A 285 -9.35 -11.24 -6.78
N ILE A 286 -8.45 -12.01 -7.38
CA ILE A 286 -7.02 -11.81 -7.28
C ILE A 286 -6.55 -10.92 -8.43
N GLU A 287 -6.35 -9.64 -8.15
CA GLU A 287 -5.96 -8.65 -9.18
C GLU A 287 -4.45 -8.68 -9.48
N ASP A 288 -3.62 -9.09 -8.52
CA ASP A 288 -2.16 -9.09 -8.69
C ASP A 288 -1.72 -10.19 -9.68
N LYS A 289 -1.23 -9.75 -10.85
CA LYS A 289 -0.73 -10.62 -11.93
C LYS A 289 0.41 -11.55 -11.49
N LYS A 290 1.33 -11.08 -10.65
CA LYS A 290 2.45 -11.88 -10.16
C LYS A 290 1.95 -12.96 -9.22
N LEU A 291 1.01 -12.63 -8.33
CA LEU A 291 0.36 -13.61 -7.46
C LEU A 291 -0.41 -14.66 -8.27
N LYS A 292 -1.19 -14.25 -9.29
CA LYS A 292 -1.82 -15.18 -10.24
C LYS A 292 -0.80 -16.09 -10.91
N THR A 293 0.35 -15.55 -11.34
CA THR A 293 1.44 -16.33 -11.95
C THR A 293 1.96 -17.40 -10.99
N LEU A 294 2.15 -17.07 -9.72
CA LEU A 294 2.58 -18.03 -8.69
C LEU A 294 1.52 -19.10 -8.44
N ILE A 295 0.24 -18.73 -8.32
CA ILE A 295 -0.87 -19.68 -8.17
C ILE A 295 -0.92 -20.64 -9.37
N ASN A 296 -0.79 -20.10 -10.58
CA ASN A 296 -0.82 -20.88 -11.82
C ASN A 296 0.37 -21.83 -11.94
N ARG A 297 1.52 -21.46 -11.39
CA ARG A 297 2.72 -22.29 -11.38
C ARG A 297 2.65 -23.42 -10.35
N TYR A 298 2.22 -23.12 -9.13
CA TYR A 298 2.42 -24.01 -7.98
C TYR A 298 1.15 -24.68 -7.44
N ILE A 299 -0.05 -24.16 -7.74
CA ILE A 299 -1.29 -24.63 -7.13
C ILE A 299 -2.30 -25.09 -8.17
N ALA A 300 -2.63 -24.24 -9.14
CA ALA A 300 -3.67 -24.50 -10.14
C ALA A 300 -3.54 -25.83 -10.89
N PRO A 301 -2.33 -26.31 -11.27
CA PRO A 301 -2.18 -27.58 -11.96
C PRO A 301 -2.72 -28.78 -11.16
N HIS A 302 -2.75 -28.70 -9.83
CA HIS A 302 -3.25 -29.76 -8.96
C HIS A 302 -4.78 -29.81 -8.85
N PHE A 303 -5.48 -28.85 -9.43
CA PHE A 303 -6.95 -28.77 -9.41
C PHE A 303 -7.57 -29.00 -10.79
N ASN A 304 -6.78 -29.37 -11.81
CA ASN A 304 -7.22 -29.35 -13.22
C ASN A 304 -7.84 -27.99 -13.60
N PHE A 305 -7.37 -26.91 -12.97
CA PHE A 305 -7.94 -25.58 -13.12
C PHE A 305 -7.45 -24.95 -14.42
N LYS A 306 -8.38 -24.62 -15.33
CA LYS A 306 -8.05 -23.93 -16.58
C LYS A 306 -7.76 -22.45 -16.31
N VAL A 307 -6.49 -22.09 -16.43
CA VAL A 307 -6.03 -20.71 -16.30
C VAL A 307 -6.62 -19.84 -17.42
N VAL A 308 -7.31 -18.77 -17.04
CA VAL A 308 -7.74 -17.73 -17.98
C VAL A 308 -6.54 -16.84 -18.27
N LYS A 309 -6.07 -16.82 -19.53
CA LYS A 309 -5.02 -15.89 -19.97
C LYS A 309 -5.61 -14.49 -20.08
N GLU A 310 -5.19 -13.59 -19.21
CA GLU A 310 -5.54 -12.18 -19.28
C GLU A 310 -4.58 -11.46 -20.23
N ARG A 311 -5.12 -10.77 -21.25
CA ARG A 311 -4.35 -9.93 -22.17
C ARG A 311 -4.30 -8.53 -21.58
N TYR A 312 -3.11 -8.06 -21.25
CA TYR A 312 -2.88 -6.72 -20.74
C TYR A 312 -2.15 -5.89 -21.78
N GLU A 313 -2.77 -4.79 -22.19
CA GLU A 313 -2.14 -3.82 -23.06
C GLU A 313 -1.38 -2.79 -22.23
N LYS A 314 -0.25 -2.31 -22.76
CA LYS A 314 0.46 -1.20 -22.15
C LYS A 314 -0.43 0.04 -22.22
N GLN A 315 -0.86 0.53 -21.08
CA GLN A 315 -1.66 1.74 -20.97
C GLN A 315 -0.75 2.95 -20.74
N LYS A 316 -1.07 4.07 -21.40
CA LYS A 316 -0.43 5.36 -21.12
C LYS A 316 -1.38 6.24 -20.34
N PHE A 317 -0.85 6.92 -19.33
CA PHE A 317 -1.59 7.85 -18.52
C PHE A 317 -1.79 9.17 -19.27
N SER A 318 -3.05 9.58 -19.46
CA SER A 318 -3.44 10.61 -20.44
C SER A 318 -3.77 11.98 -19.85
N ARG A 319 -3.34 12.30 -18.62
CA ARG A 319 -3.58 13.64 -18.04
C ARG A 319 -2.63 14.68 -18.64
N LEU A 320 -3.17 15.84 -19.03
CA LEU A 320 -2.37 16.93 -19.65
C LEU A 320 -1.23 17.43 -18.75
N TRP A 321 -1.45 17.49 -17.42
CA TRP A 321 -0.45 17.94 -16.47
C TRP A 321 0.69 16.93 -16.28
N PHE A 322 0.53 15.67 -16.73
CA PHE A 322 1.53 14.62 -16.52
C PHE A 322 2.85 14.90 -17.25
N LYS A 323 2.83 15.69 -18.33
CA LYS A 323 4.04 16.17 -19.01
C LYS A 323 5.05 16.86 -18.09
N HIS A 324 4.58 17.50 -17.01
CA HIS A 324 5.45 18.13 -16.02
C HIS A 324 6.18 17.10 -15.15
N VAL A 325 5.55 15.95 -14.89
CA VAL A 325 6.19 14.83 -14.19
C VAL A 325 7.18 14.13 -15.09
N GLN A 326 6.83 13.92 -16.37
CA GLN A 326 7.70 13.27 -17.35
C GLN A 326 8.97 14.06 -17.64
N SER A 327 8.88 15.39 -17.78
CA SER A 327 10.07 16.24 -17.96
C SER A 327 10.92 16.32 -16.69
N CYS A 328 10.27 16.25 -15.52
CA CYS A 328 10.90 16.40 -14.21
C CYS A 328 11.84 17.62 -14.11
N ASP A 329 11.45 18.71 -14.78
CA ASP A 329 12.16 19.98 -14.76
C ASP A 329 11.46 20.95 -13.82
N TRP A 330 11.83 20.87 -12.55
CA TRP A 330 11.27 21.69 -11.48
C TRP A 330 12.37 22.57 -10.89
N LYS A 331 12.22 23.89 -11.02
CA LYS A 331 13.12 24.87 -10.40
C LYS A 331 12.97 24.79 -8.88
N LYS A 332 14.11 24.82 -8.17
CA LYS A 332 14.17 24.76 -6.70
C LYS A 332 13.84 26.10 -6.06
#